data_AF-A0A9E2VW22-F1
#
_entry.id   AF-A0A9E2VW22-F1
#
_cell.length_a   1.000
_cell.length_b   1.000
_cell.length_c   1.000
_cell.angle_alpha   90.00
_cell.angle_beta   90.00
_cell.angle_gamma   90.00
#
_symmetry.space_group_name_H-M   'P 1'
#
loop_
_entity.id
_entity.type
_entity.pdbx_description
1 polymer ?
#
loop_
_entity_poly.entity_id
_entity_poly.type
_entity_poly.pdbx_seq_one_letter_code
_entity_poly.pdbx_strand_id
1 'polypeptide(L)'
;MLLMVLPGCAAPAHRFPPSMPPAAAGVDPAQDAQTRLIESAYRAYVLERYPLACALFQRFVDSNPESPRLSEARWWLARSYEQRGDIPAALAAYRTVVGEALRSTPLAGSYEFHALNRLDAFRRSLGSSSLLERRQIGLWLRSRDWLAVPDVGRWIAQLADAG
;
A
#
# COMPACT_ATOMS: atom_id res chain seq x y z
N MET A 1 4.17 71.80 53.64
CA MET A 1 3.56 70.45 53.57
C MET A 1 3.14 70.22 52.14
N LEU A 2 3.41 69.13 51.42
CA LEU A 2 4.26 67.95 51.59
C LEU A 2 4.32 67.37 50.16
N LEU A 3 5.52 67.10 49.62
CA LEU A 3 5.73 66.37 48.37
C LEU A 3 5.03 65.01 48.41
N MET A 4 4.43 64.55 47.30
CA MET A 4 4.55 63.16 46.83
C MET A 4 4.23 63.08 45.33
N VAL A 5 5.28 63.05 44.51
CA VAL A 5 5.26 62.52 43.14
C VAL A 5 5.79 61.08 43.25
N LEU A 6 4.97 60.10 42.91
CA LEU A 6 5.40 58.70 42.81
C LEU A 6 5.60 58.36 41.32
N PRO A 7 6.83 58.08 40.87
CA PRO A 7 7.06 57.46 39.57
C PRO A 7 6.88 55.94 39.73
N GLY A 8 5.73 55.43 39.28
CA GLY A 8 5.50 53.99 39.17
C GLY A 8 6.25 53.43 37.97
N CYS A 9 7.32 52.66 38.24
CA CYS A 9 8.14 51.99 37.24
C CYS A 9 7.29 51.07 36.35
N ALA A 10 7.18 51.40 35.06
CA ALA A 10 6.79 50.46 34.03
C ALA A 10 7.86 49.36 33.95
N ALA A 11 7.52 48.15 34.39
CA ALA A 11 8.38 47.00 34.22
C ALA A 11 8.62 46.76 32.72
N PRO A 12 9.88 46.62 32.25
CA PRO A 12 10.11 46.14 30.91
C PRO A 12 9.67 44.68 30.87
N ALA A 13 8.60 44.38 30.16
CA ALA A 13 8.29 43.01 29.78
C ALA A 13 9.50 42.50 28.98
N HIS A 14 10.34 41.68 29.61
CA HIS A 14 11.28 40.84 28.88
C HIS A 14 10.45 39.94 27.99
N ARG A 15 10.26 40.41 26.76
CA ARG A 15 9.76 39.61 25.65
C ARG A 15 10.85 38.57 25.42
N PHE A 16 10.72 37.43 26.08
CA PHE A 16 11.52 36.26 25.75
C PHE A 16 11.35 36.09 24.23
N PRO A 17 12.44 36.14 23.44
CA PRO A 17 12.33 35.74 22.06
C PRO A 17 11.73 34.32 22.07
N PRO A 18 10.78 33.98 21.17
CA PRO A 18 10.39 32.59 21.03
C PRO A 18 11.69 31.82 20.85
N SER A 19 11.95 30.87 21.74
CA SER A 19 13.10 29.99 21.68
C SER A 19 13.01 29.28 20.33
N MET A 20 13.70 29.82 19.32
CA MET A 20 13.91 29.09 18.07
C MET A 20 14.64 27.82 18.51
N PRO A 21 14.07 26.62 18.28
CA PRO A 21 14.86 25.41 18.47
C PRO A 21 16.14 25.58 17.63
N PRO A 22 17.30 25.17 18.16
CA PRO A 22 18.54 25.28 17.41
C PRO A 22 18.33 24.63 16.05
N ALA A 23 18.71 25.34 14.98
CA ALA A 23 18.80 24.82 13.63
C ALA A 23 19.83 23.67 13.60
N ALA A 24 19.44 22.53 14.14
CA ALA A 24 20.23 21.32 14.22
C ALA A 24 19.79 20.44 13.06
N ALA A 25 20.71 20.26 12.11
CA ALA A 25 20.57 19.53 10.84
C ALA A 25 19.58 20.17 9.86
N GLY A 26 20.02 20.44 8.62
CA GLY A 26 19.19 20.99 7.54
C GLY A 26 18.17 19.99 6.98
N VAL A 27 17.55 19.17 7.82
CA VAL A 27 16.48 18.25 7.44
C VAL A 27 15.14 18.91 7.77
N ASP A 28 14.22 18.87 6.82
CA ASP A 28 12.86 19.38 7.02
C ASP A 28 12.19 18.61 8.16
N PRO A 29 11.67 19.27 9.21
CA PRO A 29 10.98 18.62 10.33
C PRO A 29 9.86 17.66 9.89
N ALA A 30 9.21 17.92 8.76
CA ALA A 30 8.20 17.02 8.19
C ALA A 30 8.83 15.70 7.69
N GLN A 31 9.97 15.78 7.01
CA GLN A 31 10.73 14.61 6.55
C GLN A 31 11.29 13.79 7.72
N ASP A 32 11.72 14.47 8.80
CA ASP A 32 12.14 13.81 10.03
C ASP A 32 11.00 13.08 10.73
N ALA A 33 9.81 13.68 10.78
CA ALA A 33 8.62 13.05 11.35
C ALA A 33 8.20 11.83 10.52
N GLN A 34 8.25 11.95 9.19
CA GLN A 34 8.00 10.87 8.27
C GLN A 34 8.97 9.69 8.48
N THR A 35 10.26 9.99 8.56
CA THR A 35 11.32 8.99 8.76
C THR A 35 11.12 8.22 10.05
N ARG A 36 10.84 8.92 11.15
CA ARG A 36 10.56 8.28 12.44
C ARG A 36 9.31 7.39 12.39
N LEU A 37 8.27 7.81 11.68
CA LEU A 37 7.03 7.04 11.57
C LEU A 37 7.28 5.70 10.86
N ILE A 38 7.92 5.70 9.69
CA ILE A 38 8.16 4.45 8.94
C ILE A 38 9.16 3.54 9.64
N GLU A 39 10.18 4.10 10.30
CA GLU A 39 11.09 3.31 11.15
C GLU A 39 10.36 2.64 12.31
N SER A 40 9.43 3.35 12.97
CA SER A 40 8.62 2.76 14.03
C SER A 40 7.73 1.63 13.51
N ALA A 41 7.18 1.78 12.30
CA ALA A 41 6.39 0.76 11.63
C ALA A 41 7.23 -0.48 11.32
N TYR A 42 8.47 -0.29 10.85
CA TYR A 42 9.42 -1.38 10.64
C TYR A 42 9.77 -2.14 11.90
N ARG A 43 10.07 -1.42 12.97
CA ARG A 43 10.35 -2.06 14.26
C ARG A 43 9.16 -2.89 14.72
N ALA A 44 7.94 -2.37 14.58
CA ALA A 44 6.74 -3.13 14.89
C ALA A 44 6.62 -4.40 14.03
N TYR A 45 6.91 -4.33 12.73
CA TYR A 45 6.88 -5.49 11.84
C TYR A 45 7.93 -6.55 12.23
N VAL A 46 9.18 -6.14 12.45
CA VAL A 46 10.29 -7.04 12.83
C VAL A 46 10.04 -7.71 14.19
N LEU A 47 9.37 -7.01 15.11
CA LEU A 47 8.94 -7.57 16.40
C LEU A 47 7.65 -8.41 16.29
N GLU A 48 7.19 -8.73 15.08
CA GLU A 48 5.97 -9.48 14.79
C GLU A 48 4.69 -8.86 15.36
N ARG A 49 4.75 -7.58 15.71
CA ARG A 49 3.59 -6.79 16.18
C ARG A 49 2.79 -6.31 14.97
N TYR A 50 2.32 -7.26 14.17
CA TYR A 50 1.67 -6.98 12.89
C TYR A 50 0.46 -6.04 12.98
N PRO A 51 -0.42 -6.10 14.00
CA PRO A 51 -1.49 -5.12 14.15
C PRO A 51 -0.98 -3.68 14.31
N LEU A 52 0.09 -3.49 15.10
CA LEU A 52 0.72 -2.18 15.29
C LEU A 52 1.44 -1.73 14.00
N ALA A 53 2.14 -2.65 13.34
CA ALA A 53 2.77 -2.37 12.04
C ALA A 53 1.74 -1.90 11.01
N CYS A 54 0.59 -2.59 10.90
CA CYS A 54 -0.51 -2.16 10.04
C CYS A 54 -0.94 -0.72 10.36
N ALA A 55 -1.19 -0.41 11.64
CA ALA A 55 -1.64 0.92 12.03
C ALA A 55 -0.61 2.02 11.70
N LEU A 56 0.68 1.76 11.92
CA LEU A 56 1.75 2.73 11.67
C LEU A 56 2.01 2.92 10.17
N PHE A 57 2.03 1.85 9.38
CA PHE A 57 2.15 1.95 7.92
C PHE A 57 0.91 2.60 7.30
N GLN A 58 -0.30 2.27 7.75
CA GLN A 58 -1.53 2.91 7.28
C GLN A 58 -1.48 4.41 7.55
N ARG A 59 -1.12 4.81 8.78
CA ARG A 59 -0.92 6.22 9.12
C ARG A 59 0.09 6.90 8.19
N PHE A 60 1.21 6.22 7.89
CA PHE A 60 2.21 6.77 6.97
C PHE A 60 1.64 7.01 5.57
N VAL A 61 0.91 6.04 5.03
CA VAL A 61 0.26 6.12 3.71
C VAL A 61 -0.75 7.27 3.67
N ASP A 62 -1.55 7.41 4.72
CA ASP A 62 -2.61 8.42 4.78
C ASP A 62 -2.05 9.84 4.97
N SER A 63 -1.00 9.99 5.77
CA SER A 63 -0.44 11.32 6.08
C SER A 63 0.65 11.78 5.11
N ASN A 64 1.16 10.91 4.23
CA ASN A 64 2.27 11.25 3.32
C ASN A 64 2.03 10.77 1.87
N PRO A 65 0.93 11.18 1.21
CA PRO A 65 0.57 10.70 -0.12
C PRO A 65 1.52 11.10 -1.26
N GLU A 66 2.42 12.06 -1.03
CA GLU A 66 3.42 12.50 -2.02
C GLU A 66 4.84 11.96 -1.72
N SER A 67 4.95 11.07 -0.74
CA SER A 67 6.25 10.56 -0.33
C SER A 67 6.91 9.69 -1.40
N PRO A 68 8.23 9.82 -1.62
CA PRO A 68 8.97 8.83 -2.42
C PRO A 68 8.98 7.43 -1.79
N ARG A 69 8.64 7.30 -0.50
CA ARG A 69 8.56 6.03 0.25
C ARG A 69 7.13 5.48 0.34
N LEU A 70 6.20 6.03 -0.45
CA LEU A 70 4.80 5.60 -0.40
C LEU A 70 4.62 4.16 -0.88
N SER A 71 5.23 3.79 -2.00
CA SER A 71 5.20 2.40 -2.51
C SER A 71 5.80 1.41 -1.51
N GLU A 72 6.90 1.81 -0.86
CA GLU A 72 7.54 1.07 0.23
C GLU A 72 6.55 0.83 1.37
N ALA A 73 5.96 1.90 1.92
CA ALA A 73 5.03 1.80 3.04
C ALA A 73 3.80 0.94 2.72
N ARG A 74 3.25 1.06 1.50
CA ARG A 74 2.11 0.25 1.06
C ARG A 74 2.46 -1.23 0.90
N TRP A 75 3.64 -1.54 0.39
CA TRP A 75 4.10 -2.92 0.31
C TRP A 75 4.23 -3.54 1.70
N TRP A 76 4.82 -2.83 2.66
CA TRP A 76 4.96 -3.32 4.03
C TRP A 76 3.64 -3.36 4.79
N LEU A 77 2.71 -2.46 4.50
CA LEU A 77 1.33 -2.56 4.98
C LEU A 77 0.68 -3.86 4.51
N ALA A 78 0.79 -4.18 3.21
CA ALA A 78 0.27 -5.42 2.65
C ALA A 78 0.94 -6.66 3.29
N ARG A 79 2.26 -6.64 3.49
CA ARG A 79 2.99 -7.70 4.22
C ARG A 79 2.48 -7.83 5.66
N SER A 80 2.22 -6.72 6.34
CA SER A 80 1.72 -6.72 7.71
C SER A 80 0.33 -7.34 7.80
N TYR A 81 -0.56 -7.03 6.85
CA TYR A 81 -1.87 -7.68 6.73
C TYR A 81 -1.75 -9.19 6.46
N GLU A 82 -0.82 -9.58 5.59
CA GLU A 82 -0.56 -10.99 5.30
C GLU A 82 -0.08 -11.73 6.55
N GLN A 83 0.91 -11.19 7.27
CA GLN A 83 1.51 -11.85 8.44
C GLN A 83 0.54 -11.96 9.62
N ARG A 84 -0.41 -11.03 9.77
CA ARG A 84 -1.49 -11.16 10.77
C ARG A 84 -2.63 -12.10 10.34
N GLY A 85 -2.57 -12.68 9.14
CA GLY A 85 -3.60 -13.59 8.61
C GLY A 85 -4.79 -12.91 7.93
N ASP A 86 -4.78 -11.59 7.77
CA ASP A 86 -5.84 -10.85 7.07
C ASP A 86 -5.57 -10.85 5.56
N ILE A 87 -5.77 -12.03 4.96
CA ILE A 87 -5.54 -12.25 3.52
C ILE A 87 -6.39 -11.32 2.64
N PRO A 88 -7.68 -11.06 2.92
CA PRO A 88 -8.46 -10.10 2.16
C PRO A 88 -7.86 -8.69 2.14
N ALA A 89 -7.44 -8.16 3.30
CA ALA A 89 -6.81 -6.85 3.38
C ALA A 89 -5.44 -6.84 2.69
N ALA A 90 -4.66 -7.91 2.83
CA ALA A 90 -3.36 -8.06 2.16
C ALA A 90 -3.50 -8.00 0.64
N LEU A 91 -4.45 -8.75 0.06
CA LEU A 91 -4.72 -8.75 -1.38
C LEU A 91 -5.16 -7.37 -1.88
N ALA A 92 -6.02 -6.68 -1.14
CA ALA A 92 -6.43 -5.32 -1.47
C ALA A 92 -5.22 -4.37 -1.47
N ALA A 93 -4.39 -4.42 -0.42
CA ALA A 93 -3.22 -3.56 -0.29
C ALA A 93 -2.16 -3.84 -1.38
N TYR A 94 -1.88 -5.10 -1.74
CA TYR A 94 -0.98 -5.42 -2.85
C TYR A 94 -1.50 -4.91 -4.20
N ARG A 95 -2.81 -4.99 -4.43
CA ARG A 95 -3.42 -4.44 -5.65
C ARG A 95 -3.27 -2.93 -5.71
N THR A 96 -3.32 -2.23 -4.58
CA THR A 96 -3.04 -0.77 -4.55
C THR A 96 -1.60 -0.47 -4.95
N VAL A 97 -0.62 -1.25 -4.47
CA VAL A 97 0.80 -1.08 -4.86
C VAL A 97 0.96 -1.24 -6.39
N VAL A 98 0.33 -2.26 -6.98
CA VAL A 98 0.43 -2.51 -8.44
C VAL A 98 -0.44 -1.55 -9.25
N GLY A 99 -1.60 -1.17 -8.74
CA GLY A 99 -2.61 -0.37 -9.44
C GLY A 99 -2.12 1.04 -9.77
N GLU A 100 -1.23 1.60 -8.94
CA GLU A 100 -0.56 2.87 -9.26
C GLU A 100 0.46 2.76 -10.39
N ALA A 101 0.94 1.54 -10.67
CA ALA A 101 1.94 1.24 -11.69
C ALA A 101 1.37 0.89 -13.07
N LEU A 102 0.04 0.83 -13.26
CA LEU A 102 -0.59 0.45 -14.53
C LEU A 102 -0.35 1.41 -15.72
N ARG A 103 0.59 2.35 -15.58
CA ARG A 103 1.10 3.22 -16.65
C ARG A 103 2.45 2.76 -17.23
N SER A 104 3.16 1.81 -16.61
CA SER A 104 4.43 1.28 -17.11
C SER A 104 4.73 -0.14 -16.59
N THR A 105 5.64 -0.87 -17.26
CA THR A 105 6.16 -2.16 -16.77
C THR A 105 6.94 -1.96 -15.46
N PRO A 106 6.59 -2.65 -14.35
CA PRO A 106 7.33 -2.54 -13.11
C PRO A 106 8.80 -2.93 -13.27
N LEU A 107 9.70 -2.11 -12.74
CA LEU A 107 11.14 -2.40 -12.72
C LEU A 107 11.43 -3.60 -11.81
N ALA A 108 12.32 -4.50 -12.23
CA ALA A 108 12.76 -5.59 -11.38
C ALA A 108 13.34 -5.06 -10.06
N GLY A 109 12.90 -5.64 -8.93
CA GLY A 109 13.30 -5.18 -7.58
C GLY A 109 12.49 -4.01 -7.01
N SER A 110 11.55 -3.44 -7.78
CA SER A 110 10.60 -2.46 -7.25
C SER A 110 9.55 -3.10 -6.33
N TYR A 111 8.94 -2.31 -5.46
CA TYR A 111 7.86 -2.79 -4.57
C TYR A 111 6.63 -3.25 -5.35
N GLU A 112 6.38 -2.64 -6.50
CA GLU A 112 5.38 -2.99 -7.49
C GLU A 112 5.65 -4.38 -8.06
N PHE A 113 6.89 -4.67 -8.45
CA PHE A 113 7.30 -6.00 -8.91
C PHE A 113 7.15 -7.06 -7.81
N HIS A 114 7.55 -6.74 -6.58
CA HIS A 114 7.36 -7.63 -5.42
C HIS A 114 5.88 -7.90 -5.12
N ALA A 115 5.03 -6.86 -5.15
CA ALA A 115 3.60 -6.98 -4.93
C ALA A 115 2.92 -7.82 -6.02
N LEU A 116 3.30 -7.62 -7.29
CA LEU A 116 2.80 -8.40 -8.42
C LEU A 116 3.13 -9.88 -8.27
N ASN A 117 4.40 -10.20 -7.98
CA ASN A 117 4.82 -11.58 -7.73
C ASN A 117 4.07 -12.22 -6.56
N ARG A 118 3.79 -11.45 -5.50
CA ARG A 118 3.04 -11.95 -4.34
C ARG A 118 1.57 -12.21 -4.69
N LEU A 119 0.92 -11.33 -5.44
CA LEU A 119 -0.43 -11.54 -5.96
C LEU A 119 -0.52 -12.79 -6.84
N ASP A 120 0.48 -13.01 -7.68
CA ASP A 120 0.57 -14.23 -8.50
C ASP A 120 0.72 -15.49 -7.65
N ALA A 121 1.52 -15.44 -6.58
CA ALA A 121 1.63 -16.54 -5.65
C ALA A 121 0.29 -16.87 -4.98
N PHE A 122 -0.45 -15.85 -4.52
CA PHE A 122 -1.80 -16.02 -3.99
C PHE A 122 -2.77 -16.61 -5.03
N ARG A 123 -2.74 -16.11 -6.27
CA ARG A 123 -3.57 -16.64 -7.36
C ARG A 123 -3.28 -18.12 -7.60
N ARG A 124 -2.02 -18.55 -7.55
CA ARG A 124 -1.66 -19.97 -7.73
C ARG A 124 -2.11 -20.82 -6.54
N SER A 125 -1.93 -20.33 -5.32
CA SER A 125 -2.32 -21.07 -4.10
C SER A 125 -3.84 -21.17 -3.92
N LEU A 126 -4.58 -20.12 -4.28
CA LEU A 126 -6.04 -20.11 -4.27
C LEU A 126 -6.60 -20.82 -5.51
N GLY A 127 -5.89 -20.76 -6.62
CA GLY A 127 -6.18 -21.47 -7.86
C GLY A 127 -6.20 -22.98 -7.67
N SER A 128 -5.30 -23.59 -6.91
CA SER A 128 -5.40 -25.02 -6.59
C SER A 128 -6.63 -25.39 -5.76
N SER A 129 -7.20 -24.44 -4.99
CA SER A 129 -8.46 -24.62 -4.26
C SER A 129 -9.70 -24.32 -5.13
N SER A 130 -9.57 -23.45 -6.14
CA SER A 130 -10.67 -22.99 -7.00
C SER A 130 -10.67 -23.57 -8.42
N LEU A 131 -9.64 -24.32 -8.84
CA LEU A 131 -9.55 -24.94 -10.17
C LEU A 131 -10.44 -26.17 -10.33
N LEU A 132 -11.20 -26.56 -9.29
CA LEU A 132 -12.38 -27.41 -9.43
C LEU A 132 -13.68 -26.64 -9.67
N GLU A 133 -13.69 -25.31 -9.56
CA GLU A 133 -14.68 -24.51 -10.28
C GLU A 133 -14.18 -24.29 -11.72
N ARG A 134 -14.31 -25.32 -12.55
CA ARG A 134 -14.44 -25.13 -14.00
C ARG A 134 -15.68 -24.26 -14.22
N ARG A 135 -15.56 -22.94 -14.16
CA ARG A 135 -16.64 -22.05 -14.63
C ARG A 135 -16.70 -22.22 -16.13
N GLN A 136 -17.59 -23.10 -16.58
CA GLN A 136 -18.02 -23.15 -17.96
C GLN A 136 -18.58 -21.77 -18.31
N ILE A 137 -17.90 -21.09 -19.22
CA ILE A 137 -18.42 -19.85 -19.81
C ILE A 137 -19.26 -20.30 -21.00
N GLY A 138 -20.58 -20.22 -20.87
CA GLY A 138 -21.48 -20.43 -21.99
C GLY A 138 -21.38 -19.26 -22.96
N LEU A 139 -20.77 -19.47 -24.12
CA LEU A 139 -20.77 -18.51 -25.22
C LEU A 139 -22.04 -18.72 -26.05
N TRP A 140 -22.93 -17.73 -26.10
CA TRP A 140 -24.07 -17.74 -27.00
C TRP A 140 -23.63 -17.26 -28.38
N LEU A 141 -23.47 -18.21 -29.30
CA LEU A 141 -23.11 -17.96 -30.70
C LEU A 141 -24.27 -18.39 -31.60
N ARG A 142 -24.51 -17.69 -32.71
CA ARG A 142 -25.48 -18.19 -33.70
C ARG A 142 -24.83 -19.34 -34.48
N SER A 143 -25.63 -20.30 -34.95
CA SER A 143 -25.15 -21.53 -35.60
C SER A 143 -24.18 -21.30 -36.77
N ARG A 144 -24.33 -20.19 -37.50
CA ARG A 144 -23.43 -19.80 -38.61
C ARG A 144 -22.06 -19.31 -38.14
N ASP A 145 -21.98 -18.70 -36.97
CA ASP A 145 -20.74 -18.13 -36.41
C ASP A 145 -19.84 -19.23 -35.85
N TRP A 146 -20.46 -20.30 -35.34
CA TRP A 146 -19.76 -21.49 -34.83
C TRP A 146 -19.00 -22.25 -35.93
N LEU A 147 -19.61 -22.37 -37.11
CA LEU A 147 -19.02 -23.07 -38.26
C LEU A 147 -17.90 -22.26 -38.94
N ALA A 148 -17.77 -20.98 -38.63
CA ALA A 148 -16.69 -20.14 -39.13
C ALA A 148 -15.39 -20.31 -38.32
N VAL A 149 -15.43 -20.95 -37.15
CA VAL A 149 -14.25 -21.22 -36.36
C VAL A 149 -13.49 -22.39 -37.01
N PRO A 150 -12.21 -22.21 -37.38
CA PRO A 150 -11.40 -23.28 -37.93
C PRO A 150 -11.34 -24.47 -36.96
N ASP A 151 -11.31 -25.69 -37.49
CA ASP A 151 -11.14 -26.94 -36.73
C ASP A 151 -12.25 -27.33 -35.73
N VAL A 152 -13.29 -26.50 -35.55
CA VAL A 152 -14.41 -26.83 -34.64
C VAL A 152 -15.16 -28.09 -35.05
N GLY A 153 -15.30 -28.34 -36.36
CA GLY A 153 -15.89 -29.59 -36.85
C GLY A 153 -15.10 -30.83 -36.42
N ARG A 154 -13.76 -30.72 -36.35
CA ARG A 154 -12.88 -31.81 -35.92
C ARG A 154 -13.01 -32.09 -34.43
N TRP A 155 -13.13 -31.04 -33.62
CA TRP A 155 -13.34 -31.17 -32.18
C TRP A 155 -14.70 -31.80 -31.86
N ILE A 156 -15.76 -31.45 -32.60
CA ILE A 156 -17.08 -32.09 -32.43
C ILE A 156 -17.01 -33.59 -32.76
N ALA A 157 -16.35 -33.96 -33.87
CA ALA A 157 -16.21 -35.36 -34.25
C ALA A 157 -15.45 -36.18 -33.18
N GLN A 158 -14.34 -35.63 -32.67
CA GLN A 158 -13.55 -36.27 -31.60
C GLN A 158 -14.34 -36.45 -30.29
N LEU A 159 -15.24 -35.52 -29.98
CA LEU A 159 -16.12 -35.63 -28.81
C LEU A 159 -17.25 -36.65 -29.02
N ALA A 160 -17.75 -36.78 -30.25
CA ALA A 160 -18.76 -37.77 -30.61
C ALA A 160 -18.21 -39.21 -30.59
N ASP A 161 -16.94 -39.40 -30.98
CA ASP A 161 -16.25 -40.70 -30.94
C ASP A 161 -15.82 -41.12 -29.51
N ALA A 162 -15.87 -40.20 -28.54
CA ALA A 162 -15.44 -40.42 -27.17
C ALA A 162 -16.58 -40.75 -26.18
N GLY A 163 -17.82 -40.91 -26.68
CA GLY A 163 -19.01 -41.31 -25.90
C GLY A 163 -19.52 -42.69 -26.31
#